data_AF-A0A7C7IJW5-F1
#
_entry.id   AF-A0A7C7IJW5-F1
#
_cell.length_a   1.000
_cell.length_b   1.000
_cell.length_c   1.000
_cell.angle_alpha   90.00
_cell.angle_beta   90.00
_cell.angle_gamma   90.00
#
_symmetry.space_group_name_H-M   'P 1'
#
loop_
_entity.id
_entity.type
_entity.pdbx_description
1 polymer ?
#
loop_
_entity_poly.entity_id
_entity_poly.type
_entity_poly.pdbx_seq_one_letter_code
_entity_poly.pdbx_strand_id
1 'polypeptide(L)'
;MIFGSLGDMVIKLSLGMYIYSILAISIGIRYRDLKFIYSARLASYFGTFLLLLSTITLVLGFVSHDYSIQYVADHSSNTMPYIYTWIAFYSGNEGSLLFISTCLSILLFLFIQNKKLNDNSINFSTF
;
A
#
# COMPACT_ATOMS: atom_id res chain seq x y z
N MET A 1 -19.45 -7.25 7.12
CA MET A 1 -19.41 -7.96 5.81
C MET A 1 -18.87 -7.09 4.67
N ILE A 2 -19.39 -5.87 4.43
CA ILE A 2 -18.97 -5.00 3.30
C ILE A 2 -17.49 -4.56 3.41
N PHE A 3 -17.02 -4.21 4.62
CA PHE A 3 -15.63 -3.76 4.82
C PHE A 3 -14.62 -4.86 4.52
N GLY A 4 -14.92 -6.11 4.89
CA GLY A 4 -14.06 -7.25 4.61
C GLY A 4 -13.89 -7.53 3.12
N SER A 5 -14.99 -7.57 2.35
CA SER A 5 -14.93 -7.78 0.90
C SER A 5 -14.21 -6.64 0.17
N LEU A 6 -14.40 -5.39 0.61
CA LEU A 6 -13.69 -4.25 0.04
C LEU A 6 -12.19 -4.32 0.32
N GLY A 7 -11.78 -4.61 1.56
CA GLY A 7 -10.38 -4.76 1.91
C GLY A 7 -9.68 -5.85 1.08
N ASP A 8 -10.31 -7.02 0.95
CA ASP A 8 -9.79 -8.13 0.15
C ASP A 8 -9.63 -7.80 -1.35
N MET A 9 -10.60 -7.10 -1.94
CA MET A 9 -10.49 -6.65 -3.33
C MET A 9 -9.37 -5.61 -3.51
N VAL A 10 -9.27 -4.65 -2.58
CA VAL A 10 -8.31 -3.56 -2.65
C VAL A 10 -6.88 -4.06 -2.50
N ILE A 11 -6.61 -5.01 -1.58
CA ILE A 11 -5.26 -5.56 -1.41
C ILE A 11 -4.81 -6.36 -2.64
N LYS A 12 -5.70 -7.15 -3.25
CA LYS A 12 -5.42 -7.89 -4.48
C LYS A 12 -5.14 -6.96 -5.66
N LEU A 13 -5.90 -5.87 -5.76
CA LEU A 13 -5.69 -4.87 -6.80
C LEU A 13 -4.37 -4.11 -6.60
N SER A 14 -4.01 -3.79 -5.35
CA SER A 14 -2.70 -3.20 -5.02
C SER A 14 -1.56 -4.11 -5.45
N LEU A 15 -1.66 -5.42 -5.16
CA LEU A 15 -0.67 -6.40 -5.59
C LEU A 15 -0.50 -6.40 -7.12
N GLY A 16 -1.61 -6.35 -7.87
CA GLY A 16 -1.58 -6.23 -9.33
C GLY A 16 -0.85 -4.97 -9.83
N MET A 17 -1.04 -3.84 -9.16
CA MET A 17 -0.36 -2.58 -9.50
C MET A 17 1.15 -2.66 -9.26
N TYR A 18 1.60 -3.32 -8.18
CA TYR A 18 3.03 -3.52 -7.94
C TYR A 18 3.67 -4.48 -8.94
N ILE A 19 2.99 -5.57 -9.31
CA ILE A 19 3.46 -6.48 -10.36
C ILE A 19 3.60 -5.70 -11.69
N TYR A 20 2.61 -4.89 -12.04
CA TYR A 20 2.67 -4.06 -13.24
C TYR A 20 3.83 -3.04 -13.16
N SER A 21 4.03 -2.38 -12.01
CA SER A 21 5.13 -1.44 -11.80
C SER A 21 6.50 -2.11 -12.05
N ILE A 22 6.70 -3.32 -11.53
CA ILE A 22 7.92 -4.11 -11.74
C ILE A 22 8.12 -4.44 -13.22
N LEU A 23 7.08 -4.93 -13.89
CA LEU A 23 7.17 -5.26 -15.33
C LEU A 23 7.45 -4.03 -16.18
N ALA A 24 6.72 -2.93 -15.93
CA ALA A 24 6.86 -1.68 -16.67
C ALA A 24 8.26 -1.07 -16.49
N ILE A 25 8.84 -1.11 -15.29
CA ILE A 25 10.20 -0.59 -15.09
C ILE A 25 11.25 -1.50 -15.74
N SER A 26 11.09 -2.83 -15.68
CA SER A 26 12.00 -3.77 -16.37
C SER A 26 12.00 -3.56 -17.88
N ILE A 27 10.83 -3.38 -18.49
CA ILE A 27 10.68 -3.07 -19.91
C ILE A 27 11.27 -1.68 -20.21
N GLY A 28 10.95 -0.66 -19.42
CA GLY A 28 11.45 0.70 -19.60
C GLY A 28 12.98 0.79 -19.55
N ILE A 29 13.64 0.04 -18.66
CA ILE A 29 15.10 -0.03 -18.60
C ILE A 29 15.67 -0.75 -19.83
N ARG A 30 15.07 -1.87 -20.25
CA ARG A 30 15.54 -2.66 -21.40
C ARG A 30 15.45 -1.89 -22.72
N TYR A 31 14.35 -1.17 -22.94
CA TYR A 31 14.11 -0.43 -24.18
C TYR A 31 14.52 1.06 -24.10
N ARG A 32 15.03 1.52 -22.94
CA ARG A 32 15.40 2.92 -22.67
C ARG A 32 14.26 3.92 -22.95
N ASP A 33 13.02 3.50 -22.78
CA ASP A 33 11.84 4.32 -23.01
C ASP A 33 11.34 4.93 -21.69
N LEU A 34 11.41 6.25 -21.60
CA LEU A 34 11.00 7.04 -20.44
C LEU A 34 9.50 6.91 -20.15
N LYS A 35 8.66 6.62 -21.16
CA LYS A 35 7.20 6.47 -20.99
C LYS A 35 6.86 5.29 -20.08
N PHE A 36 7.55 4.16 -20.26
CA PHE A 36 7.34 2.97 -19.42
C PHE A 36 7.85 3.18 -17.99
N ILE A 37 8.97 3.91 -17.82
CA ILE A 37 9.49 4.27 -16.49
C ILE A 37 8.51 5.21 -15.78
N TYR A 38 7.91 6.18 -16.48
CA TYR A 38 6.90 7.06 -15.91
C TYR A 38 5.64 6.30 -15.51
N SER A 39 5.14 5.41 -16.38
CA SER A 39 4.00 4.54 -16.08
C SER A 39 4.25 3.65 -14.85
N ALA A 40 5.46 3.09 -14.73
CA ALA A 40 5.85 2.28 -13.58
C ALA A 40 5.81 3.07 -12.26
N ARG A 41 6.25 4.34 -12.27
CA ARG A 41 6.17 5.23 -11.09
C ARG A 41 4.73 5.58 -10.75
N LEU A 42 3.89 5.82 -11.74
CA LEU A 42 2.47 6.11 -11.50
C LEU A 42 1.78 4.88 -10.88
N ALA A 43 2.07 3.69 -11.41
CA ALA A 43 1.55 2.44 -10.88
C ALA A 43 1.99 2.17 -9.44
N SER A 44 3.24 2.47 -9.06
CA SER A 44 3.67 2.32 -7.67
C SER A 44 2.96 3.30 -6.74
N TYR A 45 2.70 4.53 -7.18
CA TYR A 45 1.92 5.51 -6.42
C TYR A 45 0.48 5.05 -6.19
N PHE A 46 -0.19 4.53 -7.22
CA PHE A 46 -1.52 3.94 -7.07
C PHE A 46 -1.47 2.71 -6.16
N GLY A 47 -0.49 1.81 -6.32
CA GLY A 47 -0.29 0.65 -5.45
C GLY A 47 -0.20 1.03 -3.97
N THR A 48 0.57 2.07 -3.64
CA THR A 48 0.72 2.59 -2.27
C THR A 48 -0.60 3.13 -1.73
N PHE A 49 -1.36 3.88 -2.54
CA PHE A 49 -2.67 4.38 -2.14
C PHE A 49 -3.66 3.26 -1.85
N LEU A 50 -3.68 2.22 -2.68
CA LEU A 50 -4.55 1.06 -2.46
C LEU A 50 -4.14 0.27 -1.20
N LEU A 51 -2.84 0.10 -0.93
CA LEU A 51 -2.37 -0.55 0.30
C LEU A 51 -2.81 0.22 1.56
N LEU A 52 -2.70 1.55 1.53
CA LEU A 52 -3.21 2.41 2.61
C LEU A 52 -4.72 2.25 2.78
N LEU A 53 -5.47 2.23 1.68
CA LEU A 53 -6.92 2.04 1.74
C LEU A 53 -7.27 0.67 2.34
N SER A 54 -6.58 -0.40 1.95
CA SER A 54 -6.75 -1.73 2.55
C SER A 54 -6.44 -1.72 4.05
N THR A 55 -5.39 -1.02 4.46
CA THR A 55 -5.03 -0.84 5.87
C THR A 55 -6.15 -0.15 6.64
N ILE A 56 -6.69 0.94 6.10
CA ILE A 56 -7.79 1.69 6.71
C ILE A 56 -9.04 0.81 6.81
N THR A 57 -9.37 0.03 5.78
CA THR A 57 -10.54 -0.87 5.84
C THR A 57 -10.42 -1.93 6.93
N LEU A 58 -9.21 -2.45 7.18
CA LEU A 58 -8.98 -3.41 8.26
C LEU A 58 -9.12 -2.74 9.63
N VAL A 59 -8.55 -1.54 9.82
CA VAL A 59 -8.68 -0.76 11.05
C VAL A 59 -10.15 -0.39 11.33
N LEU A 60 -10.90 0.02 10.31
CA LEU A 60 -12.34 0.28 10.43
C LEU A 60 -13.12 -1.00 10.78
N GLY A 61 -12.69 -2.16 10.29
CA GLY A 61 -13.23 -3.46 10.68
C GLY A 61 -13.05 -3.75 12.17
N PHE A 62 -11.88 -3.44 12.73
CA PHE A 62 -11.62 -3.52 14.18
C PHE A 62 -12.50 -2.55 14.99
N VAL A 63 -12.63 -1.29 14.56
CA VAL A 63 -13.45 -0.28 15.27
C VAL A 63 -14.94 -0.62 15.20
N SER A 64 -15.40 -1.14 14.07
CA SER A 64 -16.80 -1.50 13.86
C SER A 64 -17.17 -2.88 14.44
N HIS A 65 -16.20 -3.58 15.06
CA HIS A 65 -16.36 -4.95 15.57
C HIS A 65 -16.95 -5.89 14.51
N ASP A 66 -16.51 -5.77 13.25
CA ASP A 66 -17.02 -6.58 12.13
C ASP A 66 -16.38 -7.98 12.18
N TYR A 67 -16.96 -8.87 12.98
CA TYR A 67 -16.56 -10.28 13.13
C TYR A 67 -16.66 -11.11 11.83
N SER A 68 -17.19 -10.53 10.75
CA SER A 68 -17.13 -11.13 9.41
C SER A 68 -15.70 -11.23 8.88
N ILE A 69 -14.76 -10.46 9.42
CA ILE A 69 -13.34 -10.56 9.11
C ILE A 69 -12.72 -11.53 10.11
N GLN A 70 -12.27 -12.69 9.65
CA GLN A 70 -11.71 -13.74 10.51
C GLN A 70 -10.56 -13.22 11.40
N TYR A 71 -9.70 -12.38 10.83
CA TYR A 71 -8.62 -11.73 11.58
C TYR A 71 -9.12 -10.86 12.75
N VAL A 72 -10.24 -10.14 12.58
CA VAL A 72 -10.87 -9.33 13.63
C VAL A 72 -11.53 -10.22 14.67
N ALA A 73 -12.18 -11.31 14.25
CA ALA A 73 -12.81 -12.27 15.15
C ALA A 73 -11.79 -13.00 16.04
N ASP A 74 -10.61 -13.29 15.51
CA ASP A 74 -9.55 -14.01 16.24
C ASP A 74 -8.75 -13.10 17.19
N HIS A 75 -8.69 -11.78 16.92
CA HIS A 75 -7.82 -10.84 17.66
C HIS A 75 -8.56 -9.68 18.36
N SER A 76 -9.90 -9.62 18.29
CA SER A 76 -10.71 -8.60 18.95
C SER A 76 -11.82 -9.21 19.80
N SER A 77 -12.08 -8.62 20.97
CA SER A 77 -13.22 -8.96 21.82
C SER A 77 -14.13 -7.74 21.99
N ASN A 78 -15.43 -7.94 22.18
CA ASN A 78 -16.44 -6.87 22.39
C ASN A 78 -16.12 -5.92 23.56
N THR A 79 -15.19 -6.31 24.44
CA THR A 79 -14.76 -5.56 25.62
C THR A 79 -13.46 -4.79 25.42
N MET A 80 -12.90 -4.77 24.21
CA MET A 80 -11.58 -4.20 23.94
C MET A 80 -11.62 -2.68 23.80
N PRO A 81 -10.89 -1.90 24.63
CA PRO A 81 -10.80 -0.46 24.46
C PRO A 81 -10.16 -0.08 23.12
N TYR A 82 -10.66 0.99 22.47
CA TYR A 82 -10.21 1.43 21.15
C TYR A 82 -8.68 1.62 21.03
N ILE A 83 -7.99 1.97 22.11
CA ILE A 83 -6.52 2.10 22.15
C ILE A 83 -5.80 0.80 21.78
N TYR A 84 -6.36 -0.36 22.12
CA TYR A 84 -5.72 -1.64 21.83
C TYR A 84 -5.94 -2.11 20.39
N THR A 85 -6.84 -1.48 19.62
CA THR A 85 -7.01 -1.82 18.18
C THR A 85 -5.73 -1.61 17.39
N TRP A 86 -4.92 -0.61 17.75
CA TRP A 86 -3.61 -0.40 17.13
C TRP A 86 -2.67 -1.57 17.36
N ILE A 87 -2.65 -2.14 18.56
CA ILE A 87 -1.79 -3.28 18.91
C ILE A 87 -2.30 -4.57 18.26
N ALA A 88 -3.62 -4.77 18.26
CA ALA A 88 -4.25 -5.93 17.63
C ALA A 88 -4.11 -5.93 16.10
N PHE A 89 -4.06 -4.76 15.48
CA PHE A 89 -3.94 -4.61 14.04
C PHE A 89 -2.66 -5.24 13.47
N TYR A 90 -1.53 -5.17 14.19
CA TYR A 90 -0.25 -5.72 13.73
C TYR A 90 0.22 -6.96 14.51
N SER A 91 -0.58 -7.48 15.45
CA SER A 91 -0.15 -8.57 16.34
C SER A 91 -0.14 -9.95 15.68
N GLY A 92 -1.05 -10.21 14.75
CA GLY A 92 -1.11 -11.47 13.99
C GLY A 92 -0.26 -11.47 12.71
N ASN A 93 0.01 -12.66 12.17
CA ASN A 93 0.89 -12.86 11.01
C ASN A 93 0.41 -12.13 9.73
N GLU A 94 -0.90 -12.11 9.48
CA GLU A 94 -1.48 -11.44 8.30
C GLU A 94 -1.47 -9.92 8.45
N GLY A 95 -1.80 -9.40 9.63
CA GLY A 95 -1.79 -7.96 9.91
C GLY A 95 -0.38 -7.36 9.94
N SER A 96 0.62 -8.10 10.45
CA SER A 96 2.02 -7.65 10.44
C SER A 96 2.59 -7.56 9.01
N LEU A 97 2.20 -8.49 8.13
CA LEU A 97 2.54 -8.44 6.70
C LEU A 97 1.92 -7.20 6.04
N LEU A 98 0.64 -6.94 6.29
CA LEU A 98 -0.04 -5.76 5.75
C LEU A 98 0.60 -4.46 6.27
N PHE A 99 0.96 -4.41 7.55
CA PHE A 99 1.66 -3.29 8.16
C PHE A 99 3.03 -3.05 7.51
N ILE A 100 3.87 -4.08 7.42
CA ILE A 100 5.22 -3.92 6.87
C ILE A 100 5.20 -3.59 5.38
N SER A 101 4.28 -4.17 4.61
CA SER A 101 4.05 -3.81 3.20
C SER A 101 3.65 -2.34 3.06
N THR A 102 2.79 -1.85 3.95
CA THR A 102 2.37 -0.45 3.95
C THR A 102 3.54 0.49 4.30
N CYS A 103 4.33 0.18 5.33
CA CYS A 103 5.55 0.94 5.63
C CYS A 103 6.54 0.96 4.45
N LEU A 104 6.80 -0.18 3.81
CA LEU A 104 7.66 -0.26 2.62
C LEU A 104 7.10 0.57 1.47
N SER A 105 5.79 0.54 1.25
CA SER A 105 5.14 1.30 0.18
C SER A 105 5.27 2.81 0.35
N ILE A 106 5.22 3.29 1.60
CA ILE A 106 5.41 4.70 1.95
C ILE A 106 6.88 5.10 1.75
N LEU A 107 7.81 4.26 2.22
CA LEU A 107 9.25 4.49 2.00
C LEU A 107 9.59 4.56 0.51
N LEU A 108 9.03 3.66 -0.30
CA LEU A 108 9.18 3.68 -1.76
C LEU A 108 8.62 4.97 -2.36
N PHE A 109 7.43 5.41 -1.95
CA PHE A 109 6.82 6.66 -2.39
C PHE A 109 7.74 7.85 -2.10
N LEU A 110 8.24 7.97 -0.86
CA LEU A 110 9.15 9.04 -0.45
C LEU A 110 10.47 8.99 -1.23
N PHE A 111 11.03 7.80 -1.46
CA PHE A 111 12.25 7.62 -2.23
C PHE A 111 12.10 8.13 -3.67
N ILE A 112 10.99 7.79 -4.35
CA ILE A 112 10.74 8.25 -5.72
C ILE A 112 10.55 9.77 -5.76
N GLN A 113 9.87 10.35 -4.76
CA GLN A 113 9.69 11.80 -4.66
C GLN A 113 11.01 12.54 -4.41
N ASN A 114 11.86 12.02 -3.52
CA ASN A 114 13.19 12.58 -3.28
C ASN A 114 14.07 12.54 -4.54
N LYS A 115 14.03 11.43 -5.30
CA LYS A 115 14.71 11.33 -6.59
C LYS A 115 14.22 12.38 -7.59
N LYS A 116 12.91 12.61 -7.68
CA LYS A 116 12.32 13.64 -8.55
C LYS A 116 12.77 15.06 -8.16
N LEU A 117 12.81 15.36 -6.86
CA LEU A 117 13.31 16.65 -6.35
C LEU A 117 14.79 16.84 -6.69
N ASN A 118 15.60 15.79 -6.53
CA ASN A 118 17.02 15.84 -6.86
C ASN A 118 17.25 16.01 -8.38
N ASP A 119 16.50 15.30 -9.23
CA ASP A 119 16.56 15.44 -10.71
C ASP A 119 16.18 16.86 -11.17
N ASN A 120 15.18 17.49 -10.55
CA ASN A 120 14.79 18.87 -10.85
C ASN A 120 15.80 19.91 -10.34
N SER A 121 16.65 19.57 -9.37
CA SER A 121 17.73 20.44 -8.87
C SER A 121 18.99 20.38 -9.74
N ILE A 122 19.08 19.42 -10.66
CA ILE A 122 20.10 19.31 -11.71
C ILE A 122 19.48 19.88 -13.01
N ASN A 123 19.66 21.19 -13.20
CA ASN A 123 19.22 22.02 -14.33
C ASN A 123 19.07 21.34 -15.70
N PHE A 124 18.10 21.82 -16.50
CA PHE A 124 18.39 22.39 -17.83
C PHE A 124 17.49 23.60 -18.13
N SER A 125 17.94 24.78 -17.71
CA SER A 125 17.60 26.07 -18.33
C SER A 125 18.33 26.25 -19.68
N THR A 126 18.34 25.22 -20.52
CA THR A 126 18.90 25.25 -21.88
C THR A 126 18.32 24.09 -22.67
N PHE A 127 17.18 24.31 -23.31
CA PHE A 127 16.93 24.12 -24.74
C PHE A 127 15.72 24.98 -25.13
#